data_AF-A0A2R6AYP6-F1
#
_entry.id   AF-A0A2R6AYP6-F1
#
_cell.length_a   1.000
_cell.length_b   1.000
_cell.length_c   1.000
_cell.angle_alpha   90.00
_cell.angle_beta   90.00
_cell.angle_gamma   90.00
#
_symmetry.space_group_name_H-M   'P 1'
#
loop_
_entity.id
_entity.type
_entity.pdbx_description
1 polymer ?
#
loop_
_entity_poly.entity_id
_entity_poly.type
_entity_poly.pdbx_seq_one_letter_code
_entity_poly.pdbx_strand_id
1 'polypeptide(L)' 'MRVRVYRFRAYSSKTTAGVLKTQLEVTCKLYNTLLHAEQEEYEKNKHTMGRNELRQLALDLRKRSPEFQALHSQV' A
#
# COMPACT_ATOMS: atom_id res chain seq x y z
N MET A 1 -11.09 13.28 43.51
CA MET A 1 -10.30 13.48 42.28
C MET A 1 -11.21 13.32 41.06
N ARG A 2 -11.35 14.33 40.18
CA ARG A 2 -12.13 14.23 38.93
C ARG A 2 -11.22 13.71 37.82
N VAL A 3 -11.42 12.47 37.38
CA VAL A 3 -10.69 11.88 36.25
C VAL A 3 -11.18 12.56 34.97
N ARG A 4 -10.35 13.41 34.35
CA ARG A 4 -10.61 13.91 32.99
C ARG A 4 -10.33 12.76 32.02
N VAL A 5 -11.40 12.13 31.54
CA VAL A 5 -11.29 11.15 30.45
C VAL A 5 -11.15 11.92 29.14
N TYR A 6 -9.91 12.09 28.68
CA TYR A 6 -9.66 12.60 27.34
C TYR A 6 -10.03 11.52 26.31
N ARG A 7 -11.27 11.55 25.79
CA ARG A 7 -11.62 10.78 24.59
C ARG A 7 -10.99 11.48 23.39
N PHE A 8 -9.80 11.06 22.99
CA PHE A 8 -9.27 11.37 21.67
C PHE A 8 -10.22 10.79 20.63
N ARG A 9 -11.10 11.63 20.08
CA ARG A 9 -11.76 11.33 18.80
C ARG A 9 -10.89 11.97 17.73
N ALA A 10 -10.12 11.13 17.03
CA ALA A 10 -9.37 11.57 15.86
C ALA A 10 -10.36 11.86 14.73
N TYR A 11 -10.93 13.07 14.74
CA TYR A 11 -11.72 13.57 13.63
C TYR A 11 -10.75 14.01 12.54
N SER A 12 -10.49 13.14 11.58
CA SER A 12 -9.81 13.55 10.35
C SER A 12 -10.71 14.56 9.62
N SER A 13 -10.15 15.67 9.14
CA SER A 13 -10.85 16.54 8.20
C SER A 13 -11.34 15.73 6.99
N LYS A 14 -12.40 16.18 6.33
CA LYS A 14 -12.89 15.52 5.09
C LYS A 14 -11.77 15.38 4.04
N THR A 15 -10.84 16.34 4.02
CA THR A 15 -9.66 16.32 3.14
C THR A 15 -8.67 15.22 3.49
N THR A 16 -8.33 15.05 4.77
CA THR A 16 -7.41 13.98 5.22
C THR A 16 -8.03 12.60 5.04
N ALA A 17 -9.33 12.44 5.28
CA ALA A 17 -10.05 11.20 4.98
C ALA A 17 -10.00 10.85 3.48
N GLY A 18 -10.16 11.85 2.60
CA GLY A 18 -10.04 11.66 1.15
C GLY A 18 -8.66 11.17 0.73
N VAL A 19 -7.59 11.78 1.26
CA VAL A 19 -6.20 11.36 0.98
C VAL A 19 -5.92 9.95 1.49
N LEU A 20 -6.39 9.60 2.69
CA LEU A 20 -6.22 8.24 3.21
C LEU A 20 -6.96 7.21 2.38
N LYS A 21 -8.16 7.54 1.89
CA LYS A 21 -8.93 6.65 1.02
C LYS A 21 -8.22 6.42 -0.31
N THR A 22 -7.68 7.46 -0.94
CA THR A 22 -6.93 7.29 -2.20
C THR A 22 -5.65 6.50 -2.00
N GLN A 23 -4.91 6.73 -0.89
CA GLN A 23 -3.74 5.92 -0.54
C GLN A 23 -4.11 4.45 -0.31
N LEU A 24 -5.23 4.18 0.37
CA LEU A 24 -5.72 2.82 0.57
C LEU A 24 -6.07 2.15 -0.76
N GLU A 25 -6.76 2.85 -1.65
CA GLU A 25 -7.10 2.32 -2.98
C GLU A 25 -5.86 1.98 -3.81
N VAL A 26 -4.85 2.88 -3.81
CA VAL A 26 -3.60 2.65 -4.55
C VAL A 26 -2.78 1.52 -3.93
N THR A 27 -2.73 1.40 -2.59
CA THR A 27 -2.05 0.28 -1.93
C THR A 27 -2.73 -1.06 -2.21
N CYS A 28 -4.07 -1.13 -2.21
CA CYS A 28 -4.82 -2.33 -2.59
C CYS A 28 -4.53 -2.74 -4.04
N LYS A 29 -4.49 -1.78 -4.97
CA LYS A 29 -4.11 -2.04 -6.36
C LYS A 29 -2.70 -2.61 -6.46
N LEU A 30 -1.73 -1.98 -5.78
CA LEU A 30 -0.35 -2.46 -5.75
C LEU A 30 -0.26 -3.90 -5.22
N TYR A 31 -0.94 -4.19 -4.10
CA TYR A 31 -0.98 -5.54 -3.54
C TYR A 31 -1.51 -6.57 -4.55
N ASN A 32 -2.65 -6.29 -5.20
CA ASN A 32 -3.22 -7.20 -6.19
C ASN A 32 -2.29 -7.39 -7.39
N THR A 33 -1.58 -6.33 -7.84
CA THR A 33 -0.60 -6.48 -8.92
C THR A 33 0.58 -7.37 -8.54
N LEU A 34 1.07 -7.26 -7.30
CA LEU A 34 2.16 -8.09 -6.80
C LEU A 34 1.71 -9.55 -6.66
N LEU A 35 0.50 -9.78 -6.16
CA LEU A 35 -0.09 -11.10 -6.03
C LEU A 35 -0.25 -11.79 -7.39
N HIS A 36 -0.74 -11.07 -8.40
CA HIS A 36 -0.84 -11.61 -9.76
C HIS A 36 0.53 -11.92 -10.35
N ALA A 37 1.52 -11.05 -10.15
CA ALA A 37 2.89 -11.31 -10.61
C ALA A 37 3.49 -12.57 -9.96
N GLU A 38 3.30 -12.75 -8.66
CA GLU A 38 3.75 -13.94 -7.93
C GLU A 38 3.05 -15.22 -8.45
N GLN A 39 1.73 -15.16 -8.68
CA GLN A 39 0.97 -16.28 -9.23
C GLN A 39 1.47 -16.67 -10.62
N GLU A 40 1.67 -15.70 -11.52
CA GLU A 40 2.20 -15.97 -12.85
C GLU A 40 3.62 -16.57 -12.83
N GLU A 41 4.48 -16.05 -11.96
CA GLU A 41 5.84 -16.54 -11.77
C GLU A 41 5.83 -17.99 -11.25
N TYR A 42 4.94 -18.29 -10.31
CA TYR A 42 4.77 -19.64 -9.80
C TYR A 42 4.19 -20.59 -10.87
N GLU A 43 3.23 -20.14 -11.67
CA GLU A 43 2.66 -20.97 -12.73
C GLU A 43 3.71 -21.33 -13.79
N LYS A 44 4.49 -20.35 -14.23
CA LYS A 44 5.50 -20.48 -15.30
C LYS A 44 6.76 -21.21 -14.84
N ASN A 45 7.30 -20.82 -13.68
CA ASN A 45 8.63 -21.23 -13.24
C ASN A 45 8.61 -22.11 -11.98
N LYS A 46 7.42 -22.37 -11.39
CA LYS A 46 7.28 -23.02 -10.07
C LYS A 46 8.09 -22.32 -8.98
N HIS A 47 8.35 -21.02 -9.17
CA HIS A 47 9.10 -20.18 -8.28
C HIS A 47 8.16 -19.35 -7.41
N THR A 48 8.42 -19.29 -6.10
CA THR A 48 7.67 -18.43 -5.17
C THR A 48 8.49 -17.18 -4.91
N MET A 49 7.92 -16.01 -5.19
CA MET A 49 8.68 -14.77 -5.09
C MET A 49 9.05 -14.44 -3.64
N GLY A 50 10.32 -14.14 -3.42
CA GLY A 50 10.82 -13.69 -2.12
C GLY A 50 10.40 -12.24 -1.83
N ARG A 51 10.43 -11.87 -0.54
CA ARG A 51 10.15 -10.50 -0.09
C ARG A 51 10.99 -9.43 -0.80
N ASN A 52 12.25 -9.73 -1.10
CA ASN A 52 13.14 -8.79 -1.80
C ASN A 52 12.73 -8.60 -3.26
N GLU A 53 12.30 -9.66 -3.94
CA GLU A 53 11.85 -9.62 -5.33
C GLU A 53 10.56 -8.80 -5.45
N LEU A 54 9.58 -9.08 -4.57
CA LEU A 54 8.34 -8.30 -4.48
C LEU A 54 8.60 -6.83 -4.13
N ARG A 55 9.59 -6.55 -3.27
CA ARG A 55 9.99 -5.17 -2.96
C ARG A 55 10.56 -4.45 -4.18
N GLN A 56 11.45 -5.10 -4.94
CA GLN A 56 12.00 -4.51 -6.16
C GLN A 56 10.92 -4.27 -7.20
N LEU A 57 10.03 -5.25 -7.40
CA LEU A 57 8.89 -5.14 -8.31
C LEU A 57 8.00 -3.94 -7.94
N ALA A 58 7.69 -3.76 -6.65
CA ALA A 58 6.91 -2.62 -6.18
C ALA A 58 7.62 -1.27 -6.43
N LEU A 59 8.94 -1.20 -6.24
CA LEU A 59 9.73 0.00 -6.51
C LEU A 59 9.76 0.33 -8.01
N ASP A 60 9.85 -0.68 -8.87
CA ASP A 60 9.84 -0.51 -10.32
C ASP A 60 8.46 -0.09 -10.84
N LEU A 61 7.39 -0.70 -10.33
CA LEU A 61 6.02 -0.28 -10.61
C LEU A 61 5.79 1.19 -10.24
N ARG A 62 6.34 1.62 -9.10
CA ARG A 62 6.28 3.03 -8.66
C ARG A 62 7.01 3.99 -9.59
N LYS A 63 8.16 3.58 -10.15
CA LYS A 63 8.89 4.41 -11.12
C LYS A 63 8.14 4.52 -12.45
N ARG A 64 7.51 3.42 -12.89
CA ARG A 64 6.88 3.32 -14.21
C ARG A 64 5.47 3.90 -14.25
N SER A 65 4.71 3.81 -13.17
CA SER A 65 3.30 4.24 -13.15
C SER A 65 3.10 5.49 -12.28
N PRO A 66 2.54 6.58 -12.84
CA PRO A 66 2.13 7.76 -12.09
C PRO A 66 1.12 7.45 -10.98
N GLU A 67 0.29 6.41 -11.16
CA GLU A 67 -0.71 6.00 -10.18
C GLU A 67 -0.08 5.57 -8.85
N PHE A 68 1.04 4.84 -8.91
CA PHE A 68 1.73 4.36 -7.73
C PHE A 68 2.67 5.41 -7.12
N GLN A 69 2.99 6.50 -7.82
CA GLN A 69 3.78 7.61 -7.28
C GLN A 69 3.09 8.32 -6.10
N ALA A 70 1.75 8.22 -6.02
CA ALA A 70 0.98 8.74 -4.90
C ALA A 70 1.33 8.09 -3.54
N LEU A 71 2.00 6.93 -3.55
CA LEU A 71 2.48 6.25 -2.35
C LEU A 71 3.78 6.89 -1.85
N HIS A 72 3.66 7.82 -0.89
CA HIS A 72 4.81 8.37 -0.17
C HIS A 72 5.42 7.33 0.79
N SER A 73 6.69 7.01 0.56
CA SER A 73 7.42 5.90 1.19
C SER A 73 7.91 6.22 2.59
N GLN A 74 7.51 5.41 3.58
CA GLN A 74 8.27 5.19 4.82
C GLN A 74 8.51 3.69 5.11
N VAL A 75 8.44 2.82 4.09
CA VAL A 75 8.63 1.36 4.23
C VAL A 75 10.04 0.91 3.85
#